data_AF-A0A842TYF0-F1
#
_entry.id   AF-A0A842TYF0-F1
#
_cell.length_a   1.000
_cell.length_b   1.000
_cell.length_c   1.000
_cell.angle_alpha   90.00
_cell.angle_beta   90.00
_cell.angle_gamma   90.00
#
_symmetry.space_group_name_H-M   'P 1'
#
loop_
_entity.id
_entity.type
_entity.pdbx_description
1 polymer ?
#
loop_
_entity_poly.entity_id
_entity_poly.type
_entity_poly.pdbx_seq_one_letter_code
_entity_poly.pdbx_strand_id
1 'polypeptide(L)'
;MPKKKTKKTTKKTTVKKQVTKQPKKKITQGLAIVSLILNILILPGLGTLIGGKTKDGTYQLIIFLGSFLIGFLLTVTIIGAVIGIPLIIIGPIAAWIWGIVSGVQLIEESEK
;
A
#
# COMPACT_ATOMS: atom_id res chain seq x y z
N MET A 1 21.52 11.87 -64.13
CA MET A 1 20.35 11.65 -63.24
C MET A 1 20.82 11.07 -61.90
N PRO A 2 20.92 11.85 -60.81
CA PRO A 2 21.31 11.33 -59.50
C PRO A 2 20.09 10.99 -58.62
N LYS A 3 20.05 9.75 -58.10
CA LYS A 3 19.02 9.24 -57.16
C LYS A 3 19.27 9.79 -55.75
N LYS A 4 18.43 10.71 -55.27
CA LYS A 4 18.42 11.17 -53.86
C LYS A 4 17.82 10.09 -52.96
N LYS A 5 18.64 9.53 -52.06
CA LYS A 5 18.22 8.59 -51.00
C LYS A 5 17.63 9.37 -49.83
N THR A 6 16.35 9.13 -49.54
CA THR A 6 15.60 9.76 -48.45
C THR A 6 15.96 9.11 -47.11
N LYS A 7 16.54 9.89 -46.18
CA LYS A 7 16.84 9.47 -44.79
C LYS A 7 15.52 9.29 -44.03
N LYS A 8 15.25 8.09 -43.51
CA LYS A 8 14.16 7.81 -42.56
C LYS A 8 14.61 8.21 -41.16
N THR A 9 14.01 9.28 -40.63
CA THR A 9 14.20 9.73 -39.24
C THR A 9 13.19 9.01 -38.35
N THR A 10 13.67 8.03 -37.57
CA THR A 10 12.90 7.34 -36.55
C THR A 10 12.64 8.29 -35.37
N LYS A 11 11.47 8.92 -35.33
CA LYS A 11 11.00 9.67 -34.15
C LYS A 11 10.69 8.67 -33.04
N LYS A 12 11.50 8.66 -31.98
CA LYS A 12 11.19 8.02 -30.70
C LYS A 12 9.94 8.69 -30.12
N THR A 13 8.80 8.01 -30.22
CA THR A 13 7.57 8.38 -29.52
C THR A 13 7.77 8.13 -28.04
N THR A 14 8.03 9.20 -27.28
CA THR A 14 7.95 9.19 -25.82
C THR A 14 6.50 8.90 -25.43
N VAL A 15 6.19 7.65 -25.16
CA VAL A 15 4.91 7.23 -24.58
C VAL A 15 4.87 7.81 -23.17
N LYS A 16 4.28 9.00 -23.02
CA LYS A 16 3.84 9.51 -21.71
C LYS A 16 2.84 8.48 -21.18
N LYS A 17 3.29 7.66 -20.23
CA LYS A 17 2.47 6.76 -19.42
C LYS A 17 1.46 7.65 -18.70
N GLN A 18 0.30 7.87 -19.31
CA GLN A 18 -0.85 8.48 -18.65
C GLN A 18 -1.15 7.57 -17.47
N VAL A 19 -0.78 8.02 -16.28
CA VAL A 19 -1.31 7.50 -15.03
C VAL A 19 -2.80 7.78 -15.11
N THR A 20 -3.56 6.80 -15.59
CA THR A 20 -5.01 6.79 -15.54
C THR A 20 -5.38 6.97 -14.08
N LYS A 21 -5.72 8.21 -13.72
CA LYS A 21 -6.35 8.51 -12.44
C LYS A 21 -7.60 7.65 -12.40
N GLN A 22 -7.53 6.54 -11.66
CA GLN A 22 -8.68 5.71 -11.34
C GLN A 22 -9.81 6.66 -10.91
N PRO A 23 -11.01 6.55 -11.48
CA PRO A 23 -12.13 7.39 -11.06
C PRO A 23 -12.31 7.16 -9.57
N LYS A 24 -12.18 8.23 -8.76
CA LYS A 24 -12.46 8.19 -7.33
C LYS A 24 -13.91 7.74 -7.18
N LYS A 25 -14.12 6.45 -6.97
CA LYS A 25 -15.42 5.91 -6.56
C LYS A 25 -15.73 6.63 -5.26
N LYS A 26 -16.80 7.44 -5.23
CA LYS A 26 -17.22 8.14 -4.01
C LYS A 26 -17.42 7.08 -2.93
N ILE A 27 -16.57 7.11 -1.92
CA ILE A 27 -16.64 6.17 -0.81
C ILE A 27 -17.79 6.62 0.06
N THR A 28 -18.69 5.70 0.38
CA THR A 28 -19.77 5.98 1.31
C THR A 28 -19.19 6.06 2.72
N GLN A 29 -19.70 6.96 3.55
CA GLN A 29 -19.26 7.13 4.94
C GLN A 29 -19.31 5.81 5.72
N GLY A 30 -20.33 4.97 5.48
CA GLY A 30 -20.42 3.63 6.06
C GLY A 30 -19.26 2.72 5.66
N LEU A 31 -18.80 2.75 4.40
CA LEU A 31 -17.65 1.96 3.95
C LEU A 31 -16.35 2.48 4.58
N ALA A 32 -16.21 3.79 4.77
CA ALA A 32 -15.05 4.38 5.43
C ALA A 32 -14.95 3.98 6.91
N ILE A 33 -16.08 3.98 7.63
CA ILE A 33 -16.15 3.52 9.03
C ILE A 33 -15.84 2.02 9.13
N VAL A 34 -16.43 1.20 8.26
CA VAL A 34 -16.13 -0.24 8.21
C VAL A 34 -14.65 -0.48 7.93
N SER A 35 -14.06 0.27 7.00
CA SER A 35 -12.62 0.23 6.73
C SER A 35 -11.78 0.56 7.97
N LEU A 36 -12.14 1.60 8.73
CA LEU A 36 -11.43 1.95 9.96
C LEU A 36 -11.52 0.83 11.01
N ILE A 37 -12.72 0.27 11.22
CA ILE A 37 -12.94 -0.85 12.16
C ILE A 37 -12.11 -2.06 11.75
N LEU A 38 -12.07 -2.39 10.45
CA LEU A 38 -11.30 -3.52 9.94
C LEU A 38 -9.80 -3.36 10.20
N ASN A 39 -9.26 -2.16 10.02
CA ASN A 39 -7.84 -1.88 10.24
C ASN A 39 -7.45 -1.98 11.72
N ILE A 40 -8.35 -1.61 12.65
CA ILE A 40 -8.09 -1.61 14.09
C ILE A 40 -8.31 -3.00 14.68
N LEU A 41 -9.42 -3.66 14.35
CA LEU A 41 -9.89 -4.85 15.06
C LEU A 41 -9.44 -6.16 14.42
N ILE A 42 -9.30 -6.19 13.08
CA ILE A 42 -9.04 -7.44 12.36
C ILE A 42 -7.61 -7.49 11.87
N LEU A 43 -7.24 -6.58 10.97
CA LEU A 43 -5.92 -6.63 10.33
C LEU A 43 -5.58 -5.26 9.70
N PRO A 44 -4.42 -4.66 10.05
CA PRO A 44 -3.96 -3.44 9.39
C PRO A 44 -3.74 -3.70 7.90
N GLY A 45 -4.33 -2.87 7.05
CA GLY A 45 -4.23 -2.99 5.59
C GLY A 45 -5.48 -3.54 4.92
N LEU A 46 -6.30 -4.31 5.64
CA LEU A 46 -7.52 -4.89 5.06
C LEU A 46 -8.57 -3.83 4.75
N GLY A 47 -8.83 -2.93 5.72
CA GLY A 47 -9.75 -1.82 5.55
C GLY A 47 -9.28 -0.87 4.45
N THR A 48 -7.97 -0.56 4.45
CA THR A 48 -7.35 0.31 3.44
C THR A 48 -7.47 -0.27 2.02
N LEU A 49 -7.39 -1.60 1.86
CA LEU A 49 -7.65 -2.29 0.60
C LEU A 49 -9.11 -2.11 0.13
N ILE A 50 -10.06 -2.30 1.05
CA ILE A 50 -11.50 -2.19 0.78
C ILE A 50 -11.91 -0.74 0.48
N GLY A 51 -11.29 0.22 1.15
CA GLY A 51 -11.41 1.66 0.88
C GLY A 51 -10.74 2.10 -0.43
N GLY A 52 -10.32 1.18 -1.31
CA GLY A 52 -9.77 1.53 -2.62
C GLY A 52 -8.34 2.06 -2.63
N LYS A 53 -7.70 2.22 -1.45
CA LYS A 53 -6.27 2.55 -1.32
C LYS A 53 -5.43 1.26 -1.33
N THR A 54 -5.55 0.50 -2.42
CA THR A 54 -4.97 -0.85 -2.55
C THR A 54 -3.44 -0.88 -2.38
N LYS A 55 -2.74 0.16 -2.84
CA LYS A 55 -1.29 0.27 -2.65
C LYS A 55 -0.92 0.36 -1.18
N ASP A 56 -1.52 1.31 -0.46
CA ASP A 56 -1.24 1.55 0.95
C ASP A 56 -1.62 0.34 1.80
N GLY A 57 -2.78 -0.27 1.53
CA GLY A 57 -3.19 -1.49 2.24
C GLY A 57 -2.28 -2.69 1.93
N THR A 58 -1.75 -2.80 0.71
CA THR A 58 -0.77 -3.86 0.38
C THR A 58 0.53 -3.65 1.14
N TYR A 59 1.02 -2.42 1.26
CA TYR A 59 2.20 -2.14 2.08
C TYR A 59 1.95 -2.44 3.56
N GLN A 60 0.78 -2.09 4.10
CA GLN A 60 0.40 -2.41 5.48
C GLN A 60 0.36 -3.92 5.72
N LEU A 61 -0.20 -4.69 4.78
CA LEU A 61 -0.20 -6.15 4.81
C LEU A 61 1.22 -6.74 4.75
N ILE A 62 2.07 -6.23 3.86
CA ILE A 62 3.45 -6.71 3.72
C ILE A 62 4.26 -6.39 4.98
N ILE A 63 4.10 -5.21 5.57
CA ILE A 63 4.77 -4.85 6.81
C ILE A 63 4.28 -5.76 7.94
N PHE A 64 2.97 -5.90 8.12
CA PHE A 64 2.42 -6.74 9.17
C PHE A 64 2.87 -8.21 9.04
N LEU A 65 2.63 -8.81 7.86
CA LEU A 65 2.91 -10.22 7.63
C LEU A 65 4.42 -10.50 7.51
N GLY A 66 5.15 -9.62 6.81
CA GLY A 66 6.59 -9.71 6.62
C GLY A 66 7.36 -9.53 7.92
N SER A 67 7.02 -8.52 8.73
CA SER A 67 7.62 -8.33 10.05
C SER A 67 7.34 -9.52 10.98
N PHE A 68 6.13 -10.10 10.91
CA PHE A 68 5.78 -11.27 11.70
C PHE A 68 6.60 -12.51 11.28
N LEU A 69 6.69 -12.81 9.98
CA LEU A 69 7.47 -13.94 9.44
C LEU A 69 8.96 -13.81 9.73
N ILE A 70 9.54 -12.62 9.48
CA ILE A 70 10.95 -12.33 9.72
C ILE A 70 11.24 -12.40 11.21
N GLY A 71 10.42 -11.74 12.04
CA GLY A 71 10.56 -11.75 13.48
C GLY A 71 10.46 -13.17 14.05
N PHE A 72 9.50 -13.97 13.59
CA PHE A 72 9.35 -15.36 14.01
C PHE A 72 10.56 -16.21 13.64
N LEU A 73 11.06 -16.08 12.40
CA LEU A 73 12.24 -16.82 11.94
C LEU A 73 13.50 -16.43 12.72
N LEU A 74 13.68 -15.14 13.02
CA LEU A 74 14.79 -14.66 13.83
C LEU A 74 14.71 -15.20 15.26
N THR A 75 13.51 -15.31 15.82
CA THR A 75 13.27 -15.79 17.20
C THR A 75 13.65 -17.25 17.42
N VAL A 76 13.84 -18.04 16.35
CA VAL A 76 14.32 -19.43 16.43
C VAL A 76 15.72 -19.54 17.07
N THR A 77 16.51 -18.46 17.03
CA THR A 77 17.84 -18.39 17.66
C THR A 77 17.81 -17.50 18.91
N ILE A 78 18.56 -17.83 19.96
CA ILE A 78 18.61 -17.03 21.20
C ILE A 78 19.02 -15.57 20.92
N ILE A 79 19.99 -15.37 20.04
CA ILE A 79 20.46 -14.03 19.61
C ILE A 79 19.36 -13.32 18.81
N GLY A 80 18.71 -14.05 17.89
CA GLY A 80 17.63 -13.51 17.09
C GLY A 80 16.33 -13.31 17.86
N ALA A 81 16.13 -13.90 19.05
CA ALA A 81 14.98 -13.62 19.91
C ALA A 81 15.04 -12.20 20.51
N VAL A 82 16.24 -11.70 20.83
CA VAL A 82 16.44 -10.32 21.32
C VAL A 82 16.03 -9.29 20.27
N ILE A 83 16.22 -9.58 18.98
CA ILE A 83 15.87 -8.69 17.87
C ILE A 83 14.46 -8.98 17.34
N GLY A 84 14.11 -10.25 17.25
CA GLY A 84 12.86 -10.76 16.68
C GLY A 84 11.64 -10.41 17.50
N ILE A 85 11.73 -10.48 18.83
CA ILE A 85 10.62 -10.10 19.72
C ILE A 85 10.23 -8.61 19.54
N PRO A 86 11.17 -7.64 19.61
CA PRO A 86 10.87 -6.25 19.27
C PRO A 86 10.28 -6.09 17.87
N LEU A 87 10.74 -6.84 16.88
CA LEU A 87 10.26 -6.74 15.50
C LEU A 87 8.80 -7.22 15.35
N ILE A 88 8.43 -8.29 16.07
CA ILE A 88 7.05 -8.81 16.15
C ILE A 88 6.13 -7.85 16.90
N ILE A 89 6.63 -7.07 17.85
CA ILE A 89 5.79 -6.15 18.65
C ILE A 89 5.68 -4.77 17.99
N ILE A 90 6.82 -4.18 17.61
CA ILE A 90 6.90 -2.80 17.12
C ILE A 90 6.36 -2.70 15.68
N GLY A 91 6.60 -3.73 14.84
CA GLY A 91 6.13 -3.76 13.46
C GLY A 91 4.60 -3.64 13.33
N PRO A 92 3.83 -4.50 14.04
CA PRO A 92 2.37 -4.42 14.05
C PRO A 92 1.82 -3.09 14.61
N ILE A 93 2.46 -2.53 15.63
CA ILE A 93 2.06 -1.23 16.18
C ILE A 93 2.17 -0.14 15.12
N ALA A 94 3.28 -0.09 14.37
CA ALA A 94 3.45 0.86 13.28
C ALA A 94 2.41 0.66 12.17
N ALA A 95 2.11 -0.59 11.80
CA ALA A 95 1.09 -0.91 10.82
C ALA A 95 -0.32 -0.50 11.27
N TRP A 96 -0.65 -0.64 12.57
CA TRP A 96 -1.92 -0.18 13.14
C TRP A 96 -2.07 1.33 13.19
N ILE A 97 -1.03 2.06 13.61
CA ILE A 97 -1.04 3.53 13.60
C ILE A 97 -1.29 4.02 12.17
N TRP A 98 -0.60 3.43 11.19
CA TRP A 98 -0.84 3.74 9.78
C TRP A 98 -2.27 3.35 9.35
N GLY A 99 -2.77 2.18 9.75
CA GLY A 99 -4.14 1.75 9.48
C GLY A 99 -5.21 2.73 9.97
N ILE A 100 -5.01 3.31 11.16
CA ILE A 100 -5.88 4.36 11.72
C ILE A 100 -5.81 5.62 10.86
N VAL A 101 -4.60 6.11 10.56
CA VAL A 101 -4.41 7.32 9.73
C VAL A 101 -5.06 7.14 8.35
N SER A 102 -4.87 5.99 7.71
CA SER A 102 -5.51 5.67 6.42
C SER A 102 -7.04 5.62 6.52
N GLY A 103 -7.58 5.08 7.61
CA GLY A 103 -9.03 5.04 7.85
C GLY A 103 -9.63 6.43 8.09
N VAL A 104 -8.95 7.29 8.86
CA VAL A 104 -9.38 8.68 9.09
C VAL A 104 -9.37 9.48 7.78
N GLN A 105 -8.32 9.33 6.96
CA GLN A 105 -8.27 9.95 5.63
C GLN A 105 -9.41 9.49 4.72
N LEU A 106 -9.82 8.22 4.80
CA LEU A 106 -10.95 7.70 4.04
C LEU A 106 -12.29 8.32 4.46
N ILE A 107 -12.46 8.59 5.76
CA ILE A 107 -13.65 9.27 6.28
C ILE A 107 -13.68 10.71 5.78
N GLU A 108 -12.58 11.45 5.89
CA GLU A 108 -12.50 12.84 5.39
C GLU A 108 -12.75 12.93 3.87
N GLU A 109 -12.24 11.95 3.10
CA GLU A 109 -12.50 11.86 1.66
C GLU A 109 -13.96 11.49 1.33
N SER A 110 -14.70 10.89 2.26
CA SER A 110 -16.12 10.54 2.06
C SER A 110 -17.09 11.69 2.37
N GLU A 111 -16.65 12.67 3.16
CA GLU A 111 -17.44 13.87 3.50
C GLU A 111 -17.33 14.99 2.44
N LYS A 112 -16.31 14.94 1.57
CA LYS A 112 -16.08 15.90 0.47
C LYS A 112 -16.77 15.48 -0.82
#